data_AF-A0A7Z9BTC7-F1
#
_entry.id   AF-A0A7Z9BTC7-F1
#
_cell.length_a   1.000
_cell.length_b   1.000
_cell.length_c   1.000
_cell.angle_alpha   90.00
_cell.angle_beta   90.00
_cell.angle_gamma   90.00
#
_symmetry.space_group_name_H-M   'P 1'
#
loop_
_entity.id
_entity.type
_entity.pdbx_description
1 polymer ?
#
loop_
_entity_poly.entity_id
_entity_poly.type
_entity_poly.pdbx_seq_one_letter_code
_entity_poly.pdbx_strand_id
1 'polypeptide(L)'
;MRLGNNGFTPDILLFLGPPRNTLREYYLEGPAEMVIEVLRPGHEYADRIIKRDYYAAGGVPEYVILNPARKEIEFWRLINGKYEGMAPDPSGCYRPQSVPGLVFLPNNLWREDEDWYRWPHDPPIVYIEGTQPEGRRLREVENGLGWGCLPFNPQLQLEPVPISFEQYISWCPEAKFEFWDGKPQIGGKEGIRNLIGMLLMTFGLADALKVLSPVEWVSALLETETLRQQDAQRKAVWWDLARQAATLLRSKYGVTRLGVIGDLVKPEPLNFWSEITLVVWDLPDRKGYEIYQDLSNLSQEPEINLIEAESKYATLAQQQSISQFLVEI
;
A
#
# COMPACT_ATOMS: atom_id res chain seq x y z
N MET A 1 7.19 -3.59 -7.97
CA MET A 1 8.58 -3.71 -8.46
C MET A 1 9.22 -2.34 -8.48
N ARG A 2 10.38 -2.17 -7.84
CA ARG A 2 11.17 -0.93 -7.81
C ARG A 2 12.21 -0.94 -8.92
N LEU A 3 12.20 0.07 -9.78
CA LEU A 3 13.21 0.31 -10.82
C LEU A 3 13.76 1.73 -10.65
N GLY A 4 14.97 1.83 -10.10
CA GLY A 4 15.55 3.11 -9.70
C GLY A 4 14.69 3.80 -8.64
N ASN A 5 14.19 5.00 -8.95
CA ASN A 5 13.31 5.78 -8.06
C ASN A 5 11.81 5.57 -8.32
N ASN A 6 11.44 4.66 -9.23
CA ASN A 6 10.07 4.45 -9.64
C ASN A 6 9.54 3.09 -9.15
N GLY A 7 8.26 3.07 -8.80
CA GLY A 7 7.52 1.86 -8.46
C GLY A 7 6.54 1.49 -9.56
N PHE A 8 6.48 0.20 -9.89
CA PHE A 8 5.55 -0.35 -10.88
C PHE A 8 4.76 -1.52 -10.30
N THR A 9 3.48 -1.59 -10.64
CA THR A 9 2.57 -2.70 -10.35
C THR A 9 2.08 -3.29 -11.68
N PRO A 10 2.88 -4.16 -12.32
CA PRO A 10 2.45 -4.83 -13.53
C PRO A 10 1.31 -5.81 -13.25
N ASP A 11 0.51 -6.13 -14.26
CA ASP A 11 -0.58 -7.10 -14.12
C ASP A 11 -0.06 -8.50 -13.74
N ILE A 12 1.05 -8.95 -14.35
CA ILE A 12 1.76 -10.18 -13.96
C ILE A 12 3.27 -9.95 -14.03
N LEU A 13 3.98 -10.48 -13.03
CA LEU A 13 5.44 -10.50 -12.99
C LEU A 13 5.95 -11.91 -12.65
N LEU A 14 7.03 -12.32 -13.30
CA LEU A 14 7.76 -13.55 -12.97
C LEU A 14 9.15 -13.16 -12.50
N PHE A 15 9.55 -13.70 -11.35
CA PHE A 15 10.85 -13.42 -10.75
C PHE A 15 11.52 -14.68 -10.20
N LEU A 16 12.85 -14.74 -10.30
CA LEU A 16 13.66 -15.88 -9.87
C LEU A 16 14.53 -15.58 -8.64
N GLY A 17 14.60 -14.32 -8.19
CA GLY A 17 15.39 -13.91 -7.04
C GLY A 17 16.82 -13.46 -7.39
N PRO A 18 17.75 -13.53 -6.42
CA PRO A 18 19.11 -13.06 -6.61
C PRO A 18 19.85 -13.80 -7.74
N PRO A 19 20.77 -13.14 -8.46
CA PRO A 19 21.29 -11.80 -8.18
C PRO A 19 20.47 -10.64 -8.78
N ARG A 20 19.42 -10.91 -9.56
CA ARG A 20 18.71 -9.86 -10.30
C ARG A 20 17.75 -9.05 -9.42
N ASN A 21 16.99 -9.74 -8.58
CA ASN A 21 15.98 -9.10 -7.75
C ASN A 21 15.93 -9.70 -6.34
N THR A 22 15.33 -8.95 -5.42
CA THR A 22 15.12 -9.36 -4.04
C THR A 22 13.67 -9.07 -3.66
N LEU A 23 12.94 -10.10 -3.25
CA LEU A 23 11.59 -9.94 -2.72
C LEU A 23 11.66 -9.32 -1.32
N ARG A 24 11.06 -8.15 -1.17
CA ARG A 24 10.78 -7.49 0.12
C ARG A 24 9.31 -7.73 0.46
N GLU A 25 8.96 -7.48 1.71
CA GLU A 25 7.58 -7.60 2.21
C GLU A 25 6.58 -6.79 1.36
N TYR A 26 6.91 -5.54 1.03
CA TYR A 26 5.99 -4.63 0.31
C TYR A 26 6.28 -4.47 -1.19
N TYR A 27 7.42 -4.98 -1.68
CA TYR A 27 7.83 -4.75 -3.06
C TYR A 27 8.93 -5.70 -3.54
N LEU A 28 9.05 -5.87 -4.85
CA LEU A 28 10.21 -6.49 -5.48
C LEU A 28 11.29 -5.42 -5.74
N GLU A 29 12.48 -5.57 -5.15
CA GLU A 29 13.64 -4.72 -5.43
C GLU A 29 14.37 -5.25 -6.67
N GLY A 30 14.56 -4.39 -7.69
CA GLY A 30 15.18 -4.76 -8.96
C GLY A 30 14.20 -5.33 -10.01
N PRO A 31 14.68 -5.55 -11.25
CA PRO A 31 13.84 -5.99 -12.35
C PRO A 31 13.40 -7.45 -12.21
N ALA A 32 12.13 -7.71 -12.49
CA ALA A 32 11.62 -9.05 -12.72
C ALA A 32 12.24 -9.66 -13.99
N GLU A 33 12.30 -10.99 -14.07
CA GLU A 33 12.72 -11.70 -15.28
C GLU A 33 11.73 -11.54 -16.43
N MET A 34 10.44 -11.43 -16.14
CA MET A 34 9.43 -11.15 -17.15
C MET A 34 8.31 -10.29 -16.56
N VAL A 35 7.85 -9.33 -17.34
CA VAL A 35 6.65 -8.53 -17.06
C VAL A 35 5.61 -8.76 -18.15
N ILE A 36 4.36 -8.96 -17.76
CA ILE A 36 3.22 -9.07 -18.67
C ILE A 36 2.22 -7.97 -18.30
N GLU A 37 1.80 -7.18 -19.29
CA GLU A 37 0.76 -6.17 -19.16
C GLU A 37 -0.42 -6.49 -20.09
N VAL A 38 -1.63 -6.31 -19.59
CA VAL A 38 -2.87 -6.49 -20.33
C VAL A 38 -3.40 -5.12 -20.74
N LEU A 39 -3.43 -4.86 -22.05
CA LEU A 39 -3.93 -3.61 -22.57
C LEU A 39 -5.39 -3.40 -22.20
N ARG A 40 -5.66 -2.20 -21.69
CA ARG A 40 -7.01 -1.70 -21.43
C ARG A 40 -7.33 -0.58 -22.41
N PRO A 41 -8.58 -0.49 -22.92
CA PRO A 41 -8.97 0.58 -23.82
C PRO A 41 -8.65 1.96 -23.23
N GLY A 42 -7.97 2.81 -24.00
CA GLY A 42 -7.61 4.17 -23.61
C GLY A 42 -6.34 4.30 -22.74
N HIS A 43 -5.71 3.19 -22.37
CA HIS A 43 -4.47 3.17 -21.57
C HIS A 43 -3.27 2.58 -22.34
N GLU A 44 -3.40 2.32 -23.64
CA GLU A 44 -2.40 1.63 -24.44
C GLU A 44 -1.07 2.38 -24.50
N TYR A 45 -1.10 3.72 -24.48
CA TYR A 45 0.11 4.54 -24.47
C TYR A 45 0.95 4.32 -23.20
N ALA A 46 0.31 4.10 -22.06
CA ALA A 46 1.01 3.88 -20.80
C ALA A 46 1.85 2.59 -20.86
N ASP A 47 1.26 1.49 -21.34
CA ASP A 47 1.97 0.21 -21.42
C ASP A 47 2.96 0.19 -22.60
N ARG A 48 2.53 0.60 -23.79
CA ARG A 48 3.35 0.51 -25.01
C ARG A 48 4.53 1.45 -25.05
N ILE A 49 4.46 2.60 -24.37
CA ILE A 49 5.48 3.64 -24.43
C ILE A 49 6.07 3.86 -23.04
N ILE A 50 5.28 4.40 -22.12
CA ILE A 50 5.80 4.88 -20.82
C ILE A 50 6.45 3.73 -20.03
N LYS A 51 5.69 2.68 -19.71
CA LYS A 51 6.18 1.55 -18.94
C LYS A 51 7.26 0.77 -19.70
N ARG A 52 7.11 0.60 -21.02
CA ARG A 52 8.13 -0.05 -21.84
C ARG A 52 9.49 0.64 -21.74
N ASP A 53 9.52 1.97 -21.78
CA ASP A 53 10.78 2.72 -21.65
C ASP A 53 11.38 2.57 -20.24
N TYR A 54 10.54 2.60 -19.19
CA TYR A 54 10.99 2.35 -17.82
C TYR A 54 11.51 0.92 -17.61
N TYR A 55 10.84 -0.08 -18.19
CA TYR A 55 11.25 -1.48 -18.11
C TYR A 55 12.55 -1.74 -18.86
N ALA A 56 12.74 -1.11 -20.03
CA ALA A 56 14.00 -1.16 -20.76
C ALA A 56 15.14 -0.54 -19.94
N ALA A 57 14.93 0.67 -19.42
CA ALA A 57 15.91 1.38 -18.59
C ALA A 57 16.22 0.63 -17.28
N GLY A 58 15.22 -0.05 -16.70
CA GLY A 58 15.34 -0.86 -15.49
C GLY A 58 15.94 -2.25 -15.72
N GLY A 59 16.15 -2.67 -16.98
CA GLY A 59 16.78 -3.95 -17.30
C GLY A 59 15.86 -5.17 -17.20
N VAL A 60 14.55 -5.00 -17.37
CA VAL A 60 13.58 -6.11 -17.45
C VAL A 60 13.81 -6.85 -18.79
N PRO A 61 14.25 -8.12 -18.77
CA PRO A 61 14.74 -8.77 -19.99
C PRO A 61 13.62 -9.22 -20.94
N GLU A 62 12.43 -9.54 -20.42
CA GLU A 62 11.28 -9.99 -21.21
C GLU A 62 10.05 -9.14 -20.87
N TYR A 63 9.43 -8.54 -21.87
CA TYR A 63 8.22 -7.74 -21.73
C TYR A 63 7.14 -8.24 -22.70
N VAL A 64 5.97 -8.58 -22.17
CA VAL A 64 4.85 -9.12 -22.94
C VAL A 64 3.66 -8.19 -22.83
N ILE A 65 3.08 -7.82 -23.97
CA ILE A 65 1.85 -7.05 -24.03
C ILE A 65 0.74 -7.94 -24.59
N LEU A 66 -0.30 -8.12 -23.80
CA LEU A 66 -1.51 -8.83 -24.22
C LEU A 66 -2.54 -7.82 -24.69
N ASN A 67 -3.10 -8.02 -25.88
CA ASN A 67 -4.17 -7.20 -26.43
C ASN A 67 -5.45 -8.03 -26.58
N PRO A 68 -6.34 -8.05 -25.56
CA PRO A 68 -7.56 -8.84 -25.60
C PRO A 68 -8.52 -8.44 -26.73
N ALA A 69 -8.60 -7.15 -27.05
CA ALA A 69 -9.51 -6.64 -28.08
C ALA A 69 -9.16 -7.15 -29.48
N ARG A 70 -7.86 -7.39 -29.74
CA ARG A 70 -7.37 -7.89 -31.02
C ARG A 70 -6.96 -9.37 -30.99
N LYS A 71 -7.03 -10.02 -29.82
CA LYS A 71 -6.49 -11.37 -29.59
C LYS A 71 -5.02 -11.48 -30.07
N GLU A 72 -4.22 -10.47 -29.74
CA GLU A 72 -2.81 -10.35 -30.16
C GLU A 72 -1.88 -10.37 -28.93
N ILE A 73 -0.68 -10.92 -29.10
CA ILE A 73 0.38 -10.92 -28.10
C ILE A 73 1.63 -10.34 -28.73
N GLU A 74 2.24 -9.37 -28.07
CA GLU A 74 3.54 -8.82 -28.46
C GLU A 74 4.60 -9.26 -27.47
N PHE A 75 5.59 -9.97 -27.97
CA PHE A 75 6.75 -10.36 -27.19
C PHE A 75 7.90 -9.40 -27.47
N TRP A 76 8.51 -8.86 -26.42
CA TRP A 76 9.63 -7.94 -26.51
C TRP A 76 10.78 -8.46 -25.66
N ARG A 77 11.97 -8.57 -26.27
CA ARG A 77 13.20 -8.97 -25.56
C ARG A 77 14.16 -7.80 -25.48
N LEU A 78 14.74 -7.58 -24.30
CA LEU A 78 15.75 -6.54 -24.10
C LEU A 78 17.10 -7.00 -24.66
N ILE A 79 17.55 -6.36 -25.74
CA ILE A 79 18.81 -6.64 -26.42
C ILE A 79 19.59 -5.33 -26.49
N ASN A 80 20.81 -5.31 -25.94
CA ASN A 80 21.67 -4.12 -25.91
C ASN A 80 20.95 -2.85 -25.38
N GLY A 81 20.10 -3.01 -24.37
CA GLY A 81 19.36 -1.91 -23.73
C GLY A 81 18.13 -1.41 -24.50
N LYS A 82 17.72 -2.08 -25.58
CA LYS A 82 16.51 -1.76 -26.34
C LYS A 82 15.62 -2.99 -26.50
N TYR A 83 14.31 -2.78 -26.49
CA TYR A 83 13.38 -3.86 -26.78
C TYR A 83 13.30 -4.13 -28.27
N GLU A 84 13.49 -5.39 -28.64
CA GLU A 84 13.28 -5.91 -29.98
C GLU A 84 12.06 -6.84 -29.98
N GLY A 85 11.23 -6.72 -31.02
CA GLY A 85 10.01 -7.52 -31.15
C GLY A 85 10.34 -8.96 -31.54
N MET A 86 9.78 -9.92 -30.80
CA MET A 86 10.01 -11.34 -30.97
C MET A 86 8.76 -12.04 -31.50
N ALA A 87 8.98 -12.99 -32.41
CA ALA A 87 7.97 -13.92 -32.85
C ALA A 87 8.07 -15.23 -32.05
N PRO A 88 6.96 -15.94 -31.85
CA PRO A 88 7.00 -17.36 -31.49
C PRO A 88 7.86 -18.15 -32.48
N ASP A 89 8.41 -19.26 -32.03
CA ASP A 89 9.19 -20.15 -32.86
C ASP A 89 8.32 -20.95 -33.85
N PRO A 90 8.91 -21.79 -34.74
CA PRO A 90 8.16 -22.56 -35.72
C PRO A 90 7.12 -23.54 -35.13
N SER A 91 7.23 -23.90 -33.85
CA SER A 91 6.24 -24.72 -33.13
C SER A 91 5.09 -23.88 -32.55
N GLY A 92 5.09 -22.57 -32.79
CA GLY A 92 4.11 -21.63 -32.26
C GLY A 92 4.30 -21.29 -30.78
N CYS A 93 5.46 -21.59 -30.22
CA CYS A 93 5.77 -21.38 -28.81
C CYS A 93 6.67 -20.15 -28.61
N TYR A 94 6.48 -19.40 -27.53
CA TYR A 94 7.44 -18.40 -27.08
C TYR A 94 8.22 -18.91 -25.88
N ARG A 95 9.55 -18.92 -25.98
CA ARG A 95 10.46 -19.36 -24.92
C ARG A 95 11.31 -18.17 -24.46
N PRO A 96 10.99 -17.52 -23.33
CA PRO A 96 11.83 -16.43 -22.80
C PRO A 96 13.19 -16.94 -22.39
N GLN A 97 14.23 -16.17 -22.69
CA GLN A 97 15.60 -16.55 -22.29
C GLN A 97 15.86 -16.28 -20.81
N SER A 98 15.12 -15.35 -20.20
CA SER A 98 15.29 -14.96 -18.80
C SER A 98 14.68 -15.94 -17.81
N VAL A 99 13.76 -16.81 -18.25
CA VAL A 99 13.08 -17.81 -17.42
C VAL A 99 13.33 -19.20 -18.02
N PRO A 100 14.44 -19.86 -17.67
CA PRO A 100 14.79 -21.15 -18.24
C PRO A 100 13.69 -22.20 -18.07
N GLY A 101 13.36 -22.90 -19.16
CA GLY A 101 12.33 -23.94 -19.18
C GLY A 101 10.90 -23.41 -19.31
N LEU A 102 10.63 -22.11 -19.17
CA LEU A 102 9.30 -21.57 -19.40
C LEU A 102 8.94 -21.65 -20.89
N VAL A 103 7.73 -22.14 -21.17
CA VAL A 103 7.14 -22.14 -22.50
C VAL A 103 5.79 -21.48 -22.43
N PHE A 104 5.60 -20.46 -23.26
CA PHE A 104 4.34 -19.77 -23.48
C PHE A 104 3.71 -20.27 -24.77
N LEU A 105 2.46 -20.72 -24.70
CA LEU A 105 1.65 -21.18 -25.82
C LEU A 105 0.59 -20.11 -26.17
N PRO A 106 0.95 -19.10 -26.99
CA PRO A 106 0.13 -17.91 -27.23
C PRO A 106 -1.27 -18.24 -27.77
N ASN A 107 -1.37 -19.21 -28.69
CA ASN A 107 -2.65 -19.61 -29.29
C ASN A 107 -3.65 -20.20 -28.27
N ASN A 108 -3.16 -20.70 -27.13
CA ASN A 108 -4.03 -21.26 -26.11
C ASN A 108 -4.70 -20.17 -25.26
N LEU A 109 -4.19 -18.94 -25.25
CA LEU A 109 -4.80 -17.84 -24.49
C LEU A 109 -6.16 -17.43 -25.05
N TRP A 110 -6.33 -17.51 -26.38
CA TRP A 110 -7.50 -16.97 -27.09
C TRP A 110 -8.57 -18.00 -27.44
N ARG A 111 -8.42 -19.23 -26.93
CA ARG A 111 -9.43 -20.28 -27.13
C ARG A 111 -10.73 -19.86 -26.44
N GLU A 112 -11.82 -19.98 -27.18
CA GLU A 112 -13.17 -19.80 -26.66
C GLU A 112 -13.58 -21.12 -26.03
N ASP A 113 -13.31 -21.27 -24.73
CA ASP A 113 -13.90 -22.33 -23.94
C ASP A 113 -15.21 -21.77 -23.34
N GLU A 114 -16.34 -22.46 -23.53
CA GLU A 114 -17.65 -22.01 -23.01
C GLU A 114 -17.71 -21.98 -21.47
N ASP A 115 -16.75 -22.64 -20.80
CA ASP A 115 -16.64 -22.74 -19.36
C ASP A 115 -15.55 -21.81 -18.78
N TRP A 116 -15.93 -20.97 -17.82
CA TRP A 116 -14.99 -20.12 -17.07
C TRP A 116 -13.98 -20.91 -16.21
N TYR A 117 -14.18 -22.23 -16.09
CA TYR A 117 -13.29 -23.17 -15.41
C TYR A 117 -12.45 -23.92 -16.44
N ARG A 118 -11.15 -23.58 -16.53
CA ARG A 118 -10.19 -24.42 -17.24
C ARG A 118 -9.96 -25.71 -16.45
N TRP A 119 -10.25 -26.85 -17.06
CA TRP A 119 -10.00 -28.16 -16.47
C TRP A 119 -8.51 -28.53 -16.58
N PRO A 120 -7.98 -29.43 -15.73
CA PRO A 120 -6.58 -29.87 -15.78
C PRO A 120 -6.13 -30.49 -17.12
N HIS A 121 -7.08 -30.81 -17.99
CA HIS A 121 -6.83 -31.37 -19.33
C HIS A 121 -6.74 -30.30 -20.43
N ASP A 122 -7.10 -29.05 -20.13
CA ASP A 122 -6.97 -27.97 -21.11
C ASP A 122 -5.49 -27.70 -21.37
N PRO A 123 -5.12 -27.45 -22.64
CA PRO A 123 -3.74 -27.20 -22.96
C PRO A 123 -3.29 -25.89 -22.28
N PRO A 124 -2.13 -25.91 -21.58
CA PRO A 124 -1.72 -24.79 -20.75
C PRO A 124 -1.43 -23.55 -21.60
N ILE A 125 -1.60 -22.36 -21.01
CA ILE A 125 -1.09 -21.10 -21.61
C ILE A 125 0.40 -21.01 -21.37
N VAL A 126 0.85 -21.44 -20.18
CA VAL A 126 2.25 -21.45 -19.78
C VAL A 126 2.55 -22.77 -19.07
N TYR A 127 3.68 -23.39 -19.39
CA TYR A 127 4.18 -24.55 -18.66
C TYR A 127 5.71 -24.50 -18.54
N ILE A 128 6.28 -25.38 -17.71
CA ILE A 128 7.73 -25.57 -17.56
C ILE A 128 8.13 -26.86 -18.27
N GLU A 129 9.05 -26.80 -19.23
CA GLU A 129 9.66 -27.96 -19.88
C GLU A 129 10.62 -28.69 -18.94
N GLY A 130 10.58 -30.03 -18.99
CA GLY A 130 11.44 -30.89 -18.18
C GLY A 130 10.88 -31.20 -16.78
N THR A 131 11.74 -31.73 -15.91
CA THR A 131 11.37 -32.06 -14.54
C THR A 131 11.22 -30.77 -13.73
N GLN A 132 10.04 -30.53 -13.16
CA GLN A 132 9.85 -29.41 -12.25
C GLN A 132 10.75 -29.62 -11.01
N PRO A 133 11.72 -28.73 -10.72
CA PRO A 133 12.44 -28.81 -9.47
C PRO A 133 11.44 -28.65 -8.32
N GLU A 134 11.70 -29.26 -7.16
CA GLU A 134 10.90 -28.97 -5.96
C GLU A 134 10.90 -27.46 -5.73
N GLY A 135 9.73 -26.84 -5.94
CA GLY A 135 9.58 -25.40 -5.90
C GLY A 135 9.85 -24.90 -4.49
N ARG A 136 11.03 -24.34 -4.25
CA ARG A 136 11.30 -23.62 -3.00
C ARG A 136 10.73 -22.22 -3.12
N ARG A 137 9.68 -21.92 -2.36
CA ARG A 137 9.14 -20.56 -2.23
C ARG A 137 10.28 -19.62 -1.80
N LEU A 138 10.52 -18.58 -2.61
CA LEU A 138 11.41 -17.49 -2.24
C LEU A 138 10.88 -16.83 -0.97
N ARG A 139 11.76 -16.58 -0.01
CA ARG A 139 11.40 -15.89 1.24
C ARG A 139 11.65 -14.40 1.06
N GLU A 140 10.74 -13.61 1.61
CA GLU A 140 10.93 -12.17 1.75
C GLU A 140 12.13 -11.87 2.65
N VAL A 141 12.81 -10.76 2.37
CA VAL A 141 13.92 -10.27 3.18
C VAL A 141 13.46 -9.03 3.96
N GLU A 142 13.49 -9.13 5.29
CA GLU A 142 12.88 -8.19 6.24
C GLU A 142 13.49 -6.77 6.26
N ASN A 143 14.74 -6.57 5.80
CA ASN A 143 15.41 -5.26 5.85
C ASN A 143 15.03 -4.30 4.69
N GLY A 144 13.80 -4.41 4.18
CA GLY A 144 13.24 -3.51 3.17
C GLY A 144 12.52 -2.31 3.77
N LEU A 145 12.04 -1.40 2.91
CA LEU A 145 11.06 -0.39 3.30
C LEU A 145 9.74 -1.06 3.66
N GLY A 146 9.06 -0.53 4.67
CA GLY A 146 7.78 -1.04 5.14
C GLY A 146 6.74 0.05 5.34
N TRP A 147 5.49 -0.34 5.53
CA TRP A 147 4.43 0.59 5.89
C TRP A 147 4.79 1.34 7.19
N GLY A 148 4.57 2.65 7.20
CA GLY A 148 4.86 3.50 8.36
C GLY A 148 6.34 3.66 8.72
N CYS A 149 7.30 3.25 7.86
CA CYS A 149 8.73 3.39 8.14
C CYS A 149 9.27 4.83 8.04
N LEU A 150 8.46 5.77 7.52
CA LEU A 150 8.68 7.20 7.49
C LEU A 150 7.50 7.92 8.14
N PRO A 151 7.74 9.06 8.82
CA PRO A 151 6.64 9.89 9.30
C PRO A 151 5.79 10.38 8.12
N PHE A 152 4.47 10.36 8.28
CA PHE A 152 3.55 10.94 7.31
C PHE A 152 3.58 12.48 7.43
N ASN A 153 4.20 13.14 6.45
CA ASN A 153 4.37 14.59 6.42
C ASN A 153 4.28 15.12 4.97
N PRO A 154 3.09 15.10 4.36
CA PRO A 154 2.91 15.47 2.95
C PRO A 154 3.29 16.94 2.73
N GLN A 155 4.12 17.18 1.71
CA GLN A 155 4.55 18.54 1.33
C GLN A 155 3.51 19.14 0.39
N LEU A 156 2.52 19.84 0.95
CA LEU A 156 1.44 20.44 0.17
C LEU A 156 1.90 21.78 -0.43
N GLN A 157 1.86 21.89 -1.76
CA GLN A 157 2.22 23.09 -2.52
C GLN A 157 1.11 23.45 -3.50
N LEU A 158 1.14 24.66 -4.06
CA LEU A 158 0.21 25.05 -5.13
C LEU A 158 0.36 24.14 -6.35
N GLU A 159 1.60 23.84 -6.72
CA GLU A 159 1.97 22.94 -7.82
C GLU A 159 2.15 21.49 -7.33
N PRO A 160 2.05 20.50 -8.23
CA PRO A 160 2.38 19.10 -7.93
C PRO A 160 3.75 18.92 -7.28
N VAL A 161 3.81 18.06 -6.27
CA VAL A 161 5.04 17.64 -5.59
C VAL A 161 5.23 16.14 -5.79
N PRO A 162 6.33 15.69 -6.42
CA PRO A 162 6.62 14.26 -6.59
C PRO A 162 6.70 13.52 -5.26
N ILE A 163 6.13 12.32 -5.22
CA ILE A 163 6.23 11.38 -4.10
C ILE A 163 7.36 10.41 -4.41
N SER A 164 8.34 10.28 -3.51
CA SER A 164 9.43 9.31 -3.67
C SER A 164 8.92 7.87 -3.51
N PHE A 165 9.69 6.90 -4.00
CA PHE A 165 9.35 5.49 -3.81
C PHE A 165 9.25 5.12 -2.31
N GLU A 166 10.18 5.62 -1.49
CA GLU A 166 10.18 5.42 -0.03
C GLU A 166 8.94 6.00 0.62
N GLN A 167 8.55 7.21 0.24
CA GLN A 167 7.33 7.84 0.71
C GLN A 167 6.10 7.04 0.27
N TYR A 168 6.06 6.59 -0.98
CA TYR A 168 4.96 5.76 -1.48
C TYR A 168 4.82 4.46 -0.67
N ILE A 169 5.91 3.70 -0.49
CA ILE A 169 5.87 2.46 0.30
C ILE A 169 5.48 2.72 1.76
N SER A 170 5.99 3.80 2.36
CA SER A 170 5.69 4.10 3.76
C SER A 170 4.28 4.63 3.98
N TRP A 171 3.70 5.35 3.03
CA TRP A 171 2.45 6.10 3.24
C TRP A 171 1.24 5.43 2.59
N CYS A 172 1.44 4.66 1.51
CA CYS A 172 0.34 4.02 0.79
C CYS A 172 -0.44 3.08 1.73
N PRO A 173 -1.77 3.24 1.84
CA PRO A 173 -2.57 2.38 2.69
C PRO A 173 -2.69 0.96 2.13
N GLU A 174 -3.19 0.05 2.97
CA GLU A 174 -3.69 -1.23 2.50
C GLU A 174 -4.75 -1.03 1.41
N ALA A 175 -4.74 -1.90 0.39
CA ALA A 175 -5.67 -1.85 -0.74
C ALA A 175 -7.10 -2.34 -0.38
N LYS A 176 -7.51 -2.18 0.88
CA LYS A 176 -8.85 -2.52 1.34
C LYS A 176 -9.80 -1.37 1.05
N PHE A 177 -10.62 -1.53 0.02
CA PHE A 177 -11.62 -0.56 -0.40
C PHE A 177 -13.00 -0.99 0.08
N GLU A 178 -13.63 -0.18 0.94
CA GLU A 178 -14.94 -0.41 1.51
C GLU A 178 -15.85 0.80 1.28
N PHE A 179 -17.17 0.61 1.31
CA PHE A 179 -18.13 1.71 1.21
C PHE A 179 -19.18 1.55 2.31
N TRP A 180 -19.23 2.51 3.23
CA TRP A 180 -20.26 2.60 4.27
C TRP A 180 -20.49 4.06 4.68
N ASP A 181 -21.67 4.36 5.23
CA ASP A 181 -22.14 5.71 5.57
C ASP A 181 -21.96 6.75 4.46
N GLY A 182 -22.19 6.32 3.22
CA GLY A 182 -22.12 7.17 2.04
C GLY A 182 -20.70 7.61 1.65
N LYS A 183 -19.66 6.99 2.21
CA LYS A 183 -18.26 7.38 1.98
C LYS A 183 -17.37 6.16 1.65
N PRO A 184 -16.39 6.31 0.73
CA PRO A 184 -15.36 5.30 0.56
C PRO A 184 -14.43 5.28 1.77
N GLN A 185 -14.03 4.08 2.19
CA GLN A 185 -13.02 3.84 3.21
C GLN A 185 -11.87 3.06 2.60
N ILE A 186 -10.65 3.52 2.83
CA ILE A 186 -9.44 2.98 2.20
C ILE A 186 -8.38 2.87 3.29
N GLY A 187 -8.10 1.64 3.74
CA GLY A 187 -7.14 1.39 4.82
C GLY A 187 -7.48 2.10 6.13
N GLY A 188 -8.77 2.28 6.44
CA GLY A 188 -9.24 2.96 7.65
C GLY A 188 -8.97 4.47 7.68
N LYS A 189 -9.09 5.09 8.87
CA LYS A 189 -8.93 6.55 9.06
C LYS A 189 -7.53 7.03 8.67
N GLU A 190 -6.49 6.32 9.10
CA GLU A 190 -5.11 6.63 8.74
C GLU A 190 -4.86 6.45 7.23
N GLY A 191 -5.43 5.40 6.62
CA GLY A 191 -5.27 5.19 5.19
C GLY A 191 -5.94 6.28 4.34
N ILE A 192 -7.13 6.74 4.73
CA ILE A 192 -7.79 7.88 4.09
C ILE A 192 -6.96 9.16 4.26
N ARG A 193 -6.44 9.43 5.47
CA ARG A 193 -5.56 10.58 5.72
C ARG A 193 -4.36 10.56 4.77
N ASN A 194 -3.69 9.41 4.68
CA ASN A 194 -2.48 9.27 3.88
C ASN A 194 -2.77 9.41 2.39
N LEU A 195 -3.83 8.74 1.90
CA LEU A 195 -4.26 8.83 0.52
C LEU A 195 -4.60 10.28 0.13
N ILE A 196 -5.37 11.00 0.95
CA ILE A 196 -5.73 12.39 0.67
C ILE A 196 -4.46 13.25 0.55
N GLY A 197 -3.51 13.13 1.48
CA GLY A 197 -2.27 13.89 1.39
C GLY A 197 -1.43 13.55 0.15
N MET A 198 -1.37 12.27 -0.23
CA MET A 198 -0.69 11.84 -1.46
C MET A 198 -1.38 12.37 -2.72
N LEU A 199 -2.72 12.37 -2.78
CA LEU A 199 -3.47 12.95 -3.90
C LEU A 199 -3.26 14.46 -3.99
N LEU A 200 -3.29 15.18 -2.87
CA LEU A 200 -3.01 16.62 -2.84
C LEU A 200 -1.58 16.94 -3.28
N MET A 201 -0.59 16.12 -2.94
CA MET A 201 0.77 16.25 -3.48
C MET A 201 0.80 15.99 -4.99
N THR A 202 0.11 14.95 -5.46
CA THR A 202 0.12 14.55 -6.87
C THR A 202 -0.50 15.60 -7.78
N PHE A 203 -1.59 16.24 -7.36
CA PHE A 203 -2.26 17.27 -8.15
C PHE A 203 -1.80 18.69 -7.85
N GLY A 204 -1.25 18.95 -6.66
CA GLY A 204 -1.08 20.31 -6.15
C GLY A 204 -2.41 20.93 -5.69
N LEU A 205 -2.32 21.91 -4.80
CA LEU A 205 -3.51 22.58 -4.23
C LEU A 205 -4.28 23.37 -5.29
N ALA A 206 -3.59 23.94 -6.29
CA ALA A 206 -4.24 24.77 -7.31
C ALA A 206 -5.23 23.97 -8.17
N ASP A 207 -4.89 22.73 -8.53
CA ASP A 207 -5.79 21.84 -9.28
C ASP A 207 -6.79 21.13 -8.37
N ALA A 208 -6.38 20.71 -7.17
CA ALA A 208 -7.29 20.09 -6.21
C ALA A 208 -8.48 21.00 -5.84
N LEU A 209 -8.24 22.31 -5.66
CA LEU A 209 -9.30 23.26 -5.35
C LEU A 209 -10.33 23.47 -6.48
N LYS A 210 -10.02 23.08 -7.72
CA LYS A 210 -10.98 23.20 -8.85
C LYS A 210 -12.10 22.17 -8.75
N VAL A 211 -11.87 21.07 -8.04
CA VAL A 211 -12.83 19.96 -7.88
C VAL A 211 -13.44 19.88 -6.48
N LEU A 212 -12.96 20.70 -5.54
CA LEU A 212 -13.47 20.81 -4.18
C LEU A 212 -14.43 22.00 -4.07
N SER A 213 -15.48 21.89 -3.24
CA SER A 213 -16.40 22.99 -2.97
C SER A 213 -15.69 24.09 -2.18
N PRO A 214 -15.57 25.33 -2.71
CA PRO A 214 -14.96 26.43 -1.96
C PRO A 214 -15.70 26.76 -0.67
N VAL A 215 -17.03 26.57 -0.67
CA VAL A 215 -17.88 26.81 0.50
C VAL A 215 -17.56 25.80 1.60
N GLU A 216 -17.55 24.51 1.27
CA GLU A 216 -17.24 23.46 2.26
C GLU A 216 -15.82 23.60 2.80
N TRP A 217 -14.86 24.00 1.95
CA TRP A 217 -13.49 24.25 2.37
C TRP A 217 -13.39 25.40 3.38
N VAL A 218 -14.00 26.55 3.07
CA VAL A 218 -14.00 27.71 3.99
C VAL A 218 -14.73 27.38 5.28
N SER A 219 -15.89 26.69 5.20
CA SER A 219 -16.62 26.22 6.38
C SER A 219 -15.76 25.31 7.28
N ALA A 220 -15.06 24.34 6.69
CA ALA A 220 -14.18 23.44 7.44
C ALA A 220 -13.00 24.19 8.10
N LEU A 221 -12.44 25.22 7.45
CA LEU A 221 -11.39 26.05 8.04
C LEU A 221 -11.90 26.87 9.24
N LEU A 222 -13.08 27.46 9.13
CA LEU A 222 -13.71 28.22 10.22
C LEU A 222 -14.06 27.32 11.42
N GLU A 223 -14.59 26.13 11.15
CA GLU A 223 -14.86 25.12 12.18
C GLU A 223 -13.56 24.68 12.87
N THR A 224 -12.52 24.39 12.09
CA THR A 224 -11.19 24.02 12.60
C THR A 224 -10.63 25.11 13.53
N GLU A 225 -10.78 26.38 13.17
CA GLU A 225 -10.31 27.49 14.00
C GLU A 225 -11.11 27.61 15.30
N THR A 226 -12.42 27.42 15.25
CA THR A 226 -13.26 27.37 16.45
C THR A 226 -12.84 26.24 17.40
N LEU A 227 -12.58 25.05 16.84
CA LEU A 227 -12.12 23.88 17.59
C LEU A 227 -10.72 24.08 18.20
N ARG A 228 -9.84 24.86 17.56
CA ARG A 228 -8.53 25.24 18.11
C ARG A 228 -8.65 26.18 19.29
N GLN A 229 -9.55 27.16 19.23
CA GLN A 229 -9.79 28.08 20.35
C GLN A 229 -10.29 27.35 21.61
N GLN A 230 -10.94 26.20 21.43
CA GLN A 230 -11.48 25.37 22.51
C GLN A 230 -10.54 24.21 22.88
N ASP A 231 -9.31 24.15 22.36
CA ASP A 231 -8.43 22.98 22.47
C ASP A 231 -8.17 22.55 23.91
N ALA A 232 -7.90 23.49 24.82
CA ALA A 232 -7.65 23.18 26.23
C ALA A 232 -8.82 22.43 26.88
N GLN A 233 -10.06 22.86 26.60
CA GLN A 233 -11.26 22.18 27.10
C GLN A 233 -11.45 20.82 26.43
N ARG A 234 -11.21 20.71 25.12
CA ARG A 234 -11.30 19.45 24.37
C ARG A 234 -10.30 18.42 24.89
N LYS A 235 -9.03 18.80 25.07
CA LYS A 235 -8.00 17.94 25.66
C LYS A 235 -8.34 17.54 27.08
N ALA A 236 -8.93 18.41 27.89
CA ALA A 236 -9.37 18.04 29.24
C ALA A 236 -10.42 16.92 29.22
N VAL A 237 -11.40 16.99 28.31
CA VAL A 237 -12.41 15.92 28.11
C VAL A 237 -11.74 14.63 27.62
N TRP A 238 -10.81 14.72 26.66
CA TRP A 238 -10.12 13.54 26.12
C TRP A 238 -9.21 12.89 27.16
N TRP A 239 -8.56 13.66 28.04
CA TRP A 239 -7.81 13.14 29.18
C TRP A 239 -8.68 12.39 30.17
N ASP A 240 -9.91 12.85 30.40
CA ASP A 240 -10.86 12.14 31.25
C ASP A 240 -11.25 10.79 30.63
N LEU A 241 -11.56 10.77 29.33
CA LEU A 241 -11.82 9.52 28.59
C LEU A 241 -10.63 8.56 28.61
N ALA A 242 -9.40 9.07 28.43
CA ALA A 242 -8.18 8.25 28.50
C ALA A 242 -8.01 7.59 29.90
N ARG A 243 -8.31 8.32 30.98
CA ARG A 243 -8.27 7.76 32.34
C ARG A 243 -9.39 6.75 32.60
N GLN A 244 -10.58 6.98 32.06
CA GLN A 244 -11.68 6.01 32.12
C GLN A 244 -11.32 4.72 31.39
N ALA A 245 -10.74 4.83 30.18
CA ALA A 245 -10.24 3.70 29.42
C ALA A 245 -9.13 2.95 30.17
N ALA A 246 -8.18 3.66 30.77
CA ALA A 246 -7.14 3.02 31.59
C ALA A 246 -7.71 2.29 32.81
N THR A 247 -8.69 2.88 33.48
CA THR A 247 -9.39 2.23 34.61
C THR A 247 -10.12 0.96 34.17
N LEU A 248 -10.76 0.99 33.00
CA LEU A 248 -11.40 -0.17 32.40
C LEU A 248 -10.38 -1.27 32.06
N LEU A 249 -9.26 -0.91 31.42
CA LEU A 249 -8.20 -1.85 31.05
C LEU A 249 -7.56 -2.51 32.28
N ARG A 250 -7.29 -1.72 33.33
CA ARG A 250 -6.76 -2.21 34.61
C ARG A 250 -7.73 -3.18 35.29
N SER A 251 -8.99 -2.79 35.42
CA SER A 251 -9.98 -3.54 36.20
C SER A 251 -10.47 -4.81 35.51
N LYS A 252 -10.69 -4.76 34.19
CA LYS A 252 -11.27 -5.88 33.42
C LYS A 252 -10.21 -6.80 32.82
N TYR A 253 -9.08 -6.25 32.41
CA TYR A 253 -8.05 -6.99 31.66
C TYR A 253 -6.74 -7.17 32.44
N GLY A 254 -6.63 -6.62 33.65
CA GLY A 254 -5.46 -6.79 34.51
C GLY A 254 -4.21 -6.07 34.02
N VAL A 255 -4.36 -5.13 33.08
CA VAL A 255 -3.24 -4.33 32.54
C VAL A 255 -2.61 -3.53 33.67
N THR A 256 -1.28 -3.59 33.80
CA THR A 256 -0.55 -2.92 34.88
C THR A 256 0.19 -1.69 34.40
N ARG A 257 0.58 -1.62 33.13
CA ARG A 257 1.32 -0.49 32.58
C ARG A 257 0.65 0.11 31.35
N LEU A 258 0.30 1.39 31.46
CA LEU A 258 -0.37 2.17 30.42
C LEU A 258 0.28 3.54 30.29
N GLY A 259 0.25 4.06 29.08
CA GLY A 259 0.53 5.47 28.82
C GLY A 259 -0.26 6.00 27.64
N VAL A 260 -0.14 7.30 27.43
CA VAL A 260 -0.78 8.02 26.33
C VAL A 260 0.31 8.63 25.45
N ILE A 261 0.09 8.57 24.13
CA ILE A 261 0.93 9.23 23.12
C ILE A 261 0.06 10.03 22.15
N GLY A 262 0.67 10.61 21.11
CA GLY A 262 -0.05 11.30 20.04
C GLY A 262 -0.40 12.76 20.36
N ASP A 263 -1.45 13.29 19.75
CA ASP A 263 -1.77 14.72 19.82
C ASP A 263 -2.30 15.15 21.20
N LEU A 264 -2.78 14.21 22.02
CA LEU A 264 -3.31 14.51 23.35
C LEU A 264 -2.23 14.97 24.35
N VAL A 265 -1.00 14.46 24.20
CA VAL A 265 0.15 14.79 25.07
C VAL A 265 0.99 15.96 24.54
N LYS A 266 0.76 16.35 23.29
CA LYS A 266 1.52 17.39 22.60
C LYS A 266 0.96 18.78 22.87
N PRO A 267 1.78 19.85 22.75
CA PRO A 267 1.29 21.23 22.88
C PRO A 267 0.40 21.68 21.71
N GLU A 268 0.56 21.10 20.52
CA GLU A 268 -0.22 21.46 19.33
C GLU A 268 -1.71 21.10 19.49
N PRO A 269 -2.65 21.89 18.94
CA PRO A 269 -4.08 21.60 19.05
C PRO A 269 -4.50 20.27 18.41
N LEU A 270 -5.52 19.63 18.97
CA LEU A 270 -6.21 18.49 18.37
C LEU A 270 -6.80 18.89 17.02
N ASN A 271 -6.52 18.09 15.99
CA ASN A 271 -7.00 18.25 14.63
C ASN A 271 -8.02 17.16 14.25
N PHE A 272 -8.53 17.20 13.02
CA PHE A 272 -9.52 16.24 12.52
C PHE A 272 -9.06 14.77 12.61
N TRP A 273 -7.76 14.53 12.44
CA TRP A 273 -7.18 13.20 12.47
C TRP A 273 -6.78 12.73 13.86
N SER A 274 -6.83 13.60 14.87
CA SER A 274 -6.45 13.24 16.24
C SER A 274 -7.37 12.13 16.79
N GLU A 275 -6.79 11.32 17.67
CA GLU A 275 -7.41 10.23 18.40
C GLU A 275 -6.76 10.12 19.79
N ILE A 276 -7.37 9.34 20.68
CA ILE A 276 -6.74 8.97 21.94
C ILE A 276 -5.93 7.70 21.69
N THR A 277 -4.60 7.79 21.68
CA THR A 277 -3.73 6.61 21.51
C THR A 277 -3.17 6.17 22.85
N LEU A 278 -3.64 5.01 23.33
CA LEU A 278 -3.14 4.33 24.51
C LEU A 278 -2.03 3.36 24.13
N VAL A 279 -0.99 3.29 24.97
CA VAL A 279 0.15 2.38 24.83
C VAL A 279 0.16 1.41 26.01
N VAL A 280 0.33 0.13 25.73
CA VAL A 280 0.29 -0.96 26.73
C VAL A 280 1.45 -1.92 26.56
N TRP A 281 1.89 -2.52 27.68
CA TRP A 281 3.03 -3.46 27.71
C TRP A 281 2.62 -4.89 28.06
N ASP A 282 1.49 -5.07 28.72
CA ASP A 282 1.08 -6.34 29.31
C ASP A 282 -0.39 -6.66 28.96
N LEU A 283 -0.72 -6.55 27.67
CA LEU A 283 -2.04 -6.89 27.17
C LEU A 283 -2.27 -8.42 27.25
N PRO A 284 -3.43 -8.90 27.74
CA PRO A 284 -3.73 -10.33 27.70
C PRO A 284 -3.92 -10.85 26.26
N ASP A 285 -3.31 -12.00 25.99
CA ASP A 285 -3.45 -12.71 24.72
C ASP A 285 -4.91 -12.98 24.36
N ARG A 286 -5.23 -12.88 23.06
CA ARG A 286 -6.55 -13.24 22.48
C ARG A 286 -7.74 -12.44 23.03
N LYS A 287 -7.50 -11.26 23.61
CA LYS A 287 -8.56 -10.34 24.10
C LYS A 287 -8.78 -9.12 23.23
N GLY A 288 -8.06 -8.98 22.12
CA GLY A 288 -8.10 -7.80 21.25
C GLY A 288 -9.51 -7.36 20.83
N TYR A 289 -10.39 -8.28 20.43
CA TYR A 289 -11.76 -7.92 20.03
C TYR A 289 -12.64 -7.44 21.19
N GLU A 290 -12.55 -8.10 22.35
CA GLU A 290 -13.31 -7.70 23.55
C GLU A 290 -12.85 -6.31 24.04
N ILE A 291 -11.54 -6.07 24.02
CA ILE A 291 -10.94 -4.79 24.39
C ILE A 291 -11.39 -3.70 23.41
N TYR A 292 -11.31 -3.96 22.11
CA TYR A 292 -11.81 -3.04 21.09
C TYR A 292 -13.27 -2.68 21.33
N GLN A 293 -14.14 -3.68 21.56
CA GLN A 293 -15.56 -3.45 21.81
C GLN A 293 -15.80 -2.58 23.05
N ASP A 294 -15.10 -2.83 24.15
CA ASP A 294 -15.25 -2.03 25.36
C ASP A 294 -14.78 -0.58 25.17
N LEU A 295 -13.65 -0.37 24.48
CA LEU A 295 -13.14 0.97 24.19
C LEU A 295 -14.08 1.74 23.25
N SER A 296 -14.62 1.08 22.22
CA SER A 296 -15.63 1.69 21.33
C SER A 296 -16.95 1.99 22.04
N ASN A 297 -17.33 1.19 23.04
CA ASN A 297 -18.50 1.48 23.87
C ASN A 297 -18.28 2.67 24.81
N LEU A 298 -17.03 2.92 25.22
CA LEU A 298 -16.68 4.06 26.04
C LEU A 298 -16.72 5.37 25.23
N SER A 299 -16.22 5.34 23.99
CA SER A 299 -16.24 6.50 23.10
C SER A 299 -16.18 6.07 21.63
N GLN A 300 -17.12 6.58 20.84
CA GLN A 300 -17.09 6.49 19.37
C GLN A 300 -16.37 7.70 18.76
N GLU A 301 -16.54 8.88 19.36
CA GLU A 301 -15.83 10.11 19.00
C GLU A 301 -15.44 10.90 20.26
N PRO A 302 -14.13 11.07 20.55
CA PRO A 302 -12.99 10.56 19.78
C PRO A 302 -12.84 9.03 19.83
N GLU A 303 -12.21 8.49 18.80
CA GLU A 303 -11.74 7.10 18.80
C GLU A 303 -10.64 6.91 19.87
N ILE A 304 -10.70 5.76 20.56
CA ILE A 304 -9.67 5.31 21.50
C ILE A 304 -8.93 4.14 20.86
N ASN A 305 -7.74 4.42 20.36
CA ASN A 305 -6.86 3.43 19.76
C ASN A 305 -5.91 2.85 20.83
N LEU A 306 -5.60 1.56 20.72
CA LEU A 306 -4.74 0.85 21.65
C LEU A 306 -3.61 0.17 20.88
N ILE A 307 -2.37 0.49 21.24
CA ILE A 307 -1.18 -0.09 20.63
C ILE A 307 -0.29 -0.78 21.67
N GLU A 308 0.29 -1.91 21.30
CA GLU A 308 1.32 -2.57 22.11
C GLU A 308 2.68 -1.90 21.89
N ALA A 309 3.38 -1.59 22.99
CA ALA A 309 4.62 -0.82 22.96
C ALA A 309 5.75 -1.47 22.13
N GLU A 310 5.77 -2.80 22.08
CA GLU A 310 6.79 -3.60 21.38
C GLU A 310 6.25 -4.25 20.10
N SER A 311 5.16 -3.70 19.54
CA SER A 311 4.59 -4.21 18.29
C SER A 311 5.54 -3.98 17.11
N LYS A 312 5.84 -5.05 16.38
CA LYS A 312 6.55 -4.97 15.08
C LYS A 312 5.78 -4.20 14.00
N TYR A 313 4.49 -3.94 14.23
CA TYR A 313 3.62 -3.17 13.33
C TYR A 313 3.49 -1.70 13.74
N ALA A 314 4.13 -1.27 14.83
CA ALA A 314 4.13 0.12 15.23
C ALA A 314 4.88 0.97 14.19
N THR A 315 4.25 2.05 13.74
CA THR A 315 4.88 2.98 12.79
C THR A 315 6.06 3.70 13.43
N LEU A 316 6.98 4.21 12.62
CA LEU A 316 8.10 5.03 13.11
C LEU A 316 7.61 6.23 13.92
N ALA A 317 6.47 6.84 13.51
CA ALA A 317 5.86 7.95 14.24
C ALA A 317 5.36 7.52 15.63
N GLN A 318 4.73 6.34 15.75
CA GLN A 318 4.32 5.78 17.04
C GLN A 318 5.52 5.46 17.92
N GLN A 319 6.55 4.80 17.37
CA GLN A 319 7.79 4.48 18.10
C GLN A 319 8.48 5.74 18.63
N GLN A 320 8.63 6.77 17.79
CA GLN A 320 9.17 8.06 18.20
C GLN A 320 8.30 8.69 19.29
N SER A 321 6.97 8.65 19.15
CA SER A 321 6.07 9.22 20.14
C SER A 321 6.11 8.50 21.49
N ILE A 322 6.28 7.17 21.51
CA ILE A 322 6.51 6.39 22.72
C ILE A 322 7.82 6.83 23.38
N SER A 323 8.88 7.02 22.59
CA SER A 323 10.19 7.38 23.14
C SER A 323 10.29 8.83 23.67
N GLN A 324 9.53 9.77 23.10
CA GLN A 324 9.71 11.20 23.35
C GLN A 324 8.55 11.85 24.12
N PHE A 325 7.32 11.35 23.97
CA PHE A 325 6.11 12.04 24.41
C PHE A 325 5.18 11.18 25.28
N LEU A 326 5.60 9.97 25.64
CA LEU A 326 4.79 9.09 26.48
C LEU A 326 4.50 9.73 27.85
N VAL A 327 3.22 9.76 28.21
CA VAL A 327 2.76 10.12 29.55
C VAL A 327 2.09 8.90 30.17
N GLU A 328 2.69 8.32 31.21
CA GLU A 328 2.10 7.18 31.93
C GLU A 328 0.82 7.60 32.68
N ILE A 329 -0.19 6.71 32.71
CA ILE A 329 -1.51 6.98 33.32
C ILE A 329 -2.07 5.85 34.18
#